data_AF-A0A7J3WTX7-F1
#
_entry.id   AF-A0A7J3WTX7-F1
#
_cell.length_a   1.000
_cell.length_b   1.000
_cell.length_c   1.000
_cell.angle_alpha   90.00
_cell.angle_beta   90.00
_cell.angle_gamma   90.00
#
_symmetry.space_group_name_H-M   'P 1'
#
loop_
_entity.id
_entity.type
_entity.pdbx_description
1 polymer ?
#
loop_
_entity_poly.entity_id
_entity_poly.type
_entity_poly.pdbx_seq_one_letter_code
_entity_poly.pdbx_strand_id
1 'polypeptide(L)'
;MPEENKDFKYIVRIAATDIDGNKPTRYALTQIKGINYMVANAILKHTGLDGRERIGNMSDEDIEKLSHAIETINEWLPVWMRNRRKDLYTGEDKHLISTEIELTLREDINLLRKIRSYRGIRHERGLPVRGQRTRSNKRRGLTVGVVRKGRR
;
A
#
# COMPACT_ATOMS: atom_id res chain seq x y z
N MET A 1 10.28 19.59 -31.97
CA MET A 1 10.63 18.60 -30.93
C MET A 1 10.30 19.25 -29.61
N PRO A 2 9.36 18.74 -28.79
CA PRO A 2 9.09 19.38 -27.51
C PRO A 2 10.31 19.19 -26.62
N GLU A 3 10.76 20.28 -26.01
CA GLU A 3 11.98 20.34 -25.22
C GLU A 3 11.90 19.34 -24.07
N GLU A 4 12.85 18.40 -24.03
CA GLU A 4 13.06 17.56 -22.86
C GLU A 4 13.53 18.48 -21.74
N ASN A 5 12.67 18.70 -20.73
CA ASN A 5 13.08 19.28 -19.46
C ASN A 5 14.27 18.48 -18.94
N LYS A 6 15.45 19.11 -18.89
CA LYS A 6 16.73 18.48 -18.53
C LYS A 6 16.75 17.89 -17.12
N ASP A 7 15.75 18.18 -16.30
CA ASP A 7 15.66 17.80 -14.90
C ASP A 7 14.52 16.79 -14.61
N PHE A 8 14.12 15.96 -15.58
CA PHE A 8 13.11 14.93 -15.33
C PHE A 8 13.65 13.76 -14.51
N LYS A 9 13.10 13.55 -13.32
CA LYS A 9 13.44 12.42 -12.45
C LYS A 9 12.59 11.20 -12.79
N TYR A 10 13.19 10.22 -13.46
CA TYR A 10 12.53 8.96 -13.80
C TYR A 10 12.24 8.07 -12.58
N ILE A 11 13.04 8.17 -11.53
CA ILE A 11 12.89 7.38 -10.31
C ILE A 11 12.98 8.35 -9.13
N VAL A 12 11.95 8.31 -8.28
CA VAL A 12 11.89 9.08 -7.04
C VAL A 12 11.74 8.10 -5.89
N ARG A 13 12.60 8.16 -4.89
CA ARG A 13 12.52 7.28 -3.71
C ARG A 13 11.83 8.02 -2.57
N ILE A 14 10.71 7.46 -2.10
CA ILE A 14 9.91 8.00 -0.97
C ILE A 14 9.55 6.84 -0.04
N ALA A 15 9.66 7.04 1.28
CA ALA A 15 9.28 6.06 2.31
C ALA A 15 9.82 4.64 2.07
N ALA A 16 11.12 4.55 1.73
CA ALA A 16 11.84 3.31 1.41
C ALA A 16 11.34 2.55 0.16
N THR A 17 10.55 3.19 -0.70
CA THR A 17 10.07 2.61 -1.97
C THR A 17 10.45 3.46 -3.17
N ASP A 18 10.77 2.78 -4.28
CA ASP A 18 11.06 3.43 -5.57
C ASP A 18 9.74 3.69 -6.31
N ILE A 19 9.53 4.95 -6.69
CA ILE A 19 8.33 5.42 -7.38
C ILE A 19 8.69 5.80 -8.81
N ASP A 20 7.87 5.34 -9.75
CA ASP A 20 7.96 5.67 -11.17
C ASP A 20 7.59 7.15 -11.45
N GLY A 21 8.55 7.90 -11.98
CA GLY A 21 8.48 9.32 -12.30
C GLY A 21 7.47 9.69 -13.38
N ASN A 22 7.11 8.75 -14.25
CA ASN A 22 6.19 8.99 -15.36
C ASN A 22 4.73 9.09 -14.94
N LYS A 23 4.38 8.55 -13.77
CA LYS A 23 2.99 8.53 -13.31
C LYS A 23 2.61 9.88 -12.68
N PRO A 24 1.33 10.27 -12.78
CA PRO A 24 0.84 11.42 -12.03
C PRO A 24 1.02 11.21 -10.53
N THR A 25 1.37 12.27 -9.79
CA THR A 25 1.75 12.21 -8.36
C THR A 25 0.71 11.46 -7.52
N ARG A 26 -0.59 11.67 -7.78
CA ARG A 26 -1.68 10.96 -7.08
C ARG A 26 -1.60 9.43 -7.20
N TYR A 27 -1.28 8.92 -8.38
CA TYR A 27 -1.16 7.48 -8.62
C TYR A 27 0.23 6.97 -8.25
N ALA A 28 1.25 7.79 -8.39
CA ALA A 28 2.62 7.49 -8.02
C ALA A 28 2.71 7.13 -6.52
N LEU A 29 2.07 7.92 -5.65
CA LEU A 29 2.01 7.67 -4.21
C LEU A 29 1.34 6.33 -3.82
N THR A 30 0.44 5.79 -4.65
CA THR A 30 -0.22 4.50 -4.35
C THR A 30 0.69 3.29 -4.51
N GLN A 31 1.89 3.46 -5.05
CA GLN A 31 2.91 2.41 -5.08
C GLN A 31 3.46 2.12 -3.69
N ILE A 32 3.43 3.10 -2.79
CA ILE A 32 3.81 2.94 -1.40
C ILE A 32 2.75 2.06 -0.72
N LYS A 33 3.17 0.92 -0.16
CA LYS A 33 2.25 0.06 0.61
C LYS A 33 1.67 0.86 1.78
N GLY A 34 0.34 0.82 1.93
CA GLY A 34 -0.38 1.57 2.98
C GLY A 34 -1.10 2.80 2.47
N ILE A 35 -0.62 3.39 1.38
CA ILE A 35 -1.22 4.57 0.77
C ILE A 35 -2.16 4.13 -0.34
N ASN A 36 -3.45 4.40 -0.16
CA ASN A 36 -4.45 4.20 -1.20
C ASN A 36 -4.73 5.52 -1.94
N TYR A 37 -5.56 5.47 -2.98
CA TYR A 37 -5.95 6.65 -3.77
C TYR A 37 -6.53 7.80 -2.90
N MET A 38 -7.31 7.46 -1.88
CA MET A 38 -7.95 8.46 -1.00
C MET A 38 -6.94 9.10 -0.05
N VAL A 39 -6.02 8.32 0.52
CA VAL A 39 -4.95 8.79 1.39
C VAL A 39 -3.97 9.64 0.58
N ALA A 40 -3.61 9.21 -0.63
CA ALA A 40 -2.81 10.02 -1.55
C ALA A 40 -3.47 11.38 -1.86
N ASN A 41 -4.78 11.39 -2.09
CA ASN A 41 -5.53 12.64 -2.28
C ASN A 41 -5.57 13.50 -1.00
N ALA A 42 -5.66 12.89 0.17
CA ALA A 42 -5.60 13.60 1.45
C ALA A 42 -4.21 14.24 1.67
N ILE A 43 -3.13 13.51 1.37
CA ILE A 43 -1.75 14.01 1.44
C ILE A 43 -1.59 15.21 0.50
N LEU A 44 -2.03 15.09 -0.75
CA LEU A 44 -1.92 16.18 -1.74
C LEU A 44 -2.73 17.43 -1.35
N LYS A 45 -3.92 17.23 -0.76
CA LYS A 45 -4.70 18.36 -0.21
C LYS A 45 -4.03 19.01 0.99
N HIS A 46 -3.35 18.22 1.82
CA HIS A 46 -2.64 18.74 2.98
C HIS A 46 -1.38 19.54 2.57
N THR A 47 -0.65 19.08 1.55
CA THR A 47 0.53 19.78 1.03
C THR A 47 0.21 20.90 0.05
N GLY A 48 -1.02 20.95 -0.49
CA GLY A 48 -1.45 21.95 -1.46
C GLY A 48 -0.89 21.73 -2.87
N LEU A 49 -0.34 20.55 -3.16
CA LEU A 49 0.26 20.21 -4.45
C LEU A 49 -0.78 19.64 -5.45
N ASP A 50 -0.60 19.90 -6.74
CA ASP A 50 -1.45 19.26 -7.76
C ASP A 50 -1.08 17.78 -7.96
N GLY A 51 -2.10 16.92 -7.93
CA GLY A 51 -1.96 15.49 -8.14
C GLY A 51 -1.97 15.04 -9.60
N ARG A 52 -2.20 15.96 -10.55
CA ARG A 52 -2.21 15.69 -12.00
C ARG A 52 -0.83 15.76 -12.64
N GLU A 53 0.05 16.57 -12.08
CA GLU A 53 1.42 16.67 -12.54
C GLU A 53 2.17 15.36 -12.34
N ARG A 54 3.22 15.16 -13.13
CA ARG A 54 4.09 13.98 -13.01
C ARG A 54 5.05 14.21 -11.86
N ILE A 55 5.24 13.19 -11.03
CA ILE A 55 6.13 13.28 -9.88
C ILE A 55 7.58 13.57 -10.29
N GLY A 56 8.00 13.11 -11.48
CA GLY A 56 9.32 13.37 -12.02
C GLY A 56 9.59 14.82 -12.45
N ASN A 57 8.55 15.66 -12.57
CA ASN A 57 8.68 17.10 -12.87
C ASN A 57 8.70 17.97 -11.60
N MET A 58 8.47 17.38 -10.43
CA MET A 58 8.35 18.15 -9.19
C MET A 58 9.70 18.65 -8.69
N SER A 59 9.67 19.79 -7.99
CA SER A 59 10.85 20.33 -7.30
C SER A 59 11.24 19.45 -6.11
N ASP A 60 12.50 19.54 -5.70
CA ASP A 60 13.05 18.75 -4.59
C ASP A 60 12.43 19.18 -3.26
N GLU A 61 12.13 20.46 -3.12
CA GLU A 61 11.40 21.00 -1.97
C GLU A 61 10.01 20.39 -1.84
N ASP A 62 9.30 20.18 -2.95
CA ASP A 62 7.96 19.59 -2.90
C ASP A 62 8.00 18.08 -2.63
N ILE A 63 9.06 17.40 -3.07
CA ILE A 63 9.31 15.99 -2.73
C ILE A 63 9.60 15.86 -1.23
N GLU A 64 10.39 16.76 -0.65
CA GLU A 64 10.65 16.80 0.80
C GLU A 64 9.37 17.09 1.59
N LYS A 65 8.53 18.05 1.16
CA LYS A 65 7.21 18.30 1.77
C LYS A 65 6.32 17.05 1.73
N LEU A 66 6.30 16.33 0.62
CA LEU A 66 5.56 15.06 0.51
C LEU A 66 6.11 14.00 1.46
N SER A 67 7.43 13.88 1.57
CA SER A 67 8.07 12.94 2.50
C SER A 67 7.69 13.27 3.95
N HIS A 68 7.81 14.53 4.35
CA HIS A 68 7.43 14.99 5.68
C HIS A 68 5.94 14.76 5.98
N ALA A 69 5.05 15.03 5.01
CA ALA A 69 3.61 14.77 5.18
C ALA A 69 3.28 13.28 5.34
N ILE A 70 4.07 12.40 4.73
CA ILE A 70 3.93 10.93 4.87
C ILE A 70 4.45 10.47 6.23
N GLU A 71 5.57 11.02 6.71
CA GLU A 71 6.13 10.69 8.03
C GLU A 71 5.18 11.13 9.16
N THR A 72 4.61 12.34 9.04
CA THR A 72 3.67 12.91 10.01
C THR A 72 2.22 12.44 9.83
N ILE A 73 1.97 11.41 9.00
CA ILE A 73 0.61 10.95 8.69
C ILE A 73 -0.20 10.56 9.93
N ASN A 74 0.47 10.12 10.99
CA ASN A 74 -0.19 9.73 12.23
C ASN A 74 -0.75 10.90 13.03
N GLU A 75 -0.29 12.13 12.79
CA GLU A 75 -0.72 13.31 13.55
C GLU A 75 -1.95 13.93 12.91
N TRP A 76 -1.86 14.26 11.62
CA TRP A 76 -2.90 15.02 10.92
C TRP A 76 -4.03 14.15 10.34
N LEU A 77 -3.80 12.86 10.09
CA LEU A 77 -4.81 12.00 9.48
C LEU A 77 -5.90 11.63 10.51
N PRO A 78 -7.20 11.82 10.20
CA PRO A 78 -8.28 11.42 11.10
C PRO A 78 -8.25 9.92 11.42
N VAL A 79 -8.62 9.57 12.66
CA VAL A 79 -8.58 8.20 13.19
C VAL A 79 -9.29 7.19 12.27
N TRP A 80 -10.44 7.56 11.69
CA TRP A 80 -11.22 6.69 10.82
C TRP A 80 -10.56 6.36 9.47
N MET A 81 -9.59 7.18 9.03
CA MET A 81 -8.83 6.96 7.79
C MET A 81 -7.51 6.19 8.04
N ARG A 82 -7.12 5.98 9.31
CA ARG A 82 -5.94 5.19 9.69
C ARG A 82 -6.17 3.70 9.45
N ASN A 83 -5.12 2.99 9.05
CA ASN A 83 -5.22 1.59 8.64
C ASN A 83 -5.11 0.57 9.80
N ARG A 84 -4.49 0.94 10.93
CA ARG A 84 -4.37 0.13 12.13
C ARG A 84 -4.98 0.85 13.32
N ARG A 85 -6.28 0.64 13.52
CA ARG A 85 -7.01 1.17 14.66
C ARG A 85 -6.94 0.22 15.85
N LYS A 86 -6.78 0.77 17.06
CA LYS A 86 -6.68 0.04 18.35
C LYS A 86 -5.67 -1.11 18.29
N ASP A 87 -4.40 -0.77 18.16
CA ASP A 87 -3.34 -1.77 18.19
C ASP A 87 -3.37 -2.61 19.47
N LEU A 88 -3.05 -3.92 19.37
CA LEU A 88 -3.21 -4.87 20.47
C LEU A 88 -2.29 -4.58 21.66
N TYR A 89 -1.07 -4.09 21.41
CA TYR A 89 -0.09 -3.84 22.46
C TYR A 89 -0.15 -2.40 22.97
N THR A 90 -0.25 -1.45 22.04
CA THR A 90 -0.15 -0.02 22.38
C THR A 90 -1.51 0.64 22.61
N GLY A 91 -2.61 0.06 22.10
CA GLY A 91 -3.97 0.63 22.23
C GLY A 91 -4.22 1.86 21.34
N GLU A 92 -3.18 2.43 20.77
CA GLU A 92 -3.23 3.63 19.92
C GLU A 92 -3.66 3.32 18.48
N ASP A 93 -4.16 4.35 17.80
CA ASP A 93 -4.52 4.30 16.38
C ASP A 93 -3.37 4.78 15.50
N LYS A 94 -2.82 3.88 14.67
CA LYS A 94 -1.66 4.13 13.82
C LYS A 94 -2.01 3.93 12.34
N HIS A 95 -1.31 4.65 11.48
CA HIS A 95 -1.26 4.45 10.05
C HIS A 95 0.12 3.91 9.69
N LEU A 96 0.19 2.62 9.45
CA LEU A 96 1.43 1.93 9.08
C LEU A 96 1.74 2.14 7.59
N ILE A 97 3.02 2.27 7.24
CA ILE A 97 3.46 2.51 5.86
C ILE A 97 4.57 1.53 5.46
N SER A 98 4.68 1.24 4.15
CA SER A 98 5.80 0.55 3.53
C SER A 98 6.11 -0.81 4.17
N THR A 99 7.28 -0.97 4.79
CA THR A 99 7.77 -2.20 5.41
C THR A 99 7.02 -2.57 6.69
N GLU A 100 6.57 -1.57 7.45
CA GLU A 100 5.93 -1.77 8.75
C GLU A 100 4.62 -2.57 8.63
N ILE A 101 3.85 -2.32 7.57
CA ILE A 101 2.59 -3.05 7.30
C ILE A 101 2.87 -4.55 7.13
N GLU A 102 3.95 -4.88 6.44
CA GLU A 102 4.26 -6.27 6.14
C GLU A 102 4.79 -7.00 7.38
N LEU A 103 5.62 -6.33 8.17
CA LEU A 103 6.14 -6.88 9.43
C LEU A 103 5.00 -7.11 10.43
N THR A 104 4.17 -6.10 10.67
CA THR A 104 3.02 -6.20 11.59
C THR A 104 2.01 -7.26 11.16
N LEU A 105 1.70 -7.38 9.86
CA LEU A 105 0.82 -8.43 9.37
C LEU A 105 1.40 -9.83 9.61
N ARG A 106 2.73 -10.01 9.43
CA ARG A 106 3.39 -11.28 9.72
C ARG A 106 3.33 -11.60 11.21
N GLU A 107 3.56 -10.62 12.07
CA GLU A 107 3.48 -10.76 13.53
C GLU A 107 2.07 -11.14 13.98
N ASP A 108 1.05 -10.46 13.45
CA ASP A 108 -0.37 -10.76 13.73
C ASP A 108 -0.71 -12.21 13.33
N ILE A 109 -0.27 -12.67 12.14
CA ILE A 109 -0.48 -14.06 11.70
C ILE A 109 0.29 -15.04 12.59
N ASN A 110 1.52 -14.72 12.96
CA ASN A 110 2.34 -15.56 13.84
C ASN A 110 1.70 -15.68 15.23
N LEU A 111 1.13 -14.61 15.76
CA LEU A 111 0.37 -14.63 17.01
C LEU A 111 -0.85 -15.55 16.90
N LEU A 112 -1.63 -15.46 15.81
CA LEU A 112 -2.77 -16.35 15.57
C LEU A 112 -2.37 -17.83 15.51
N ARG A 113 -1.20 -18.13 14.93
CA ARG A 113 -0.63 -19.49 14.87
C ARG A 113 -0.18 -19.97 16.25
N LYS A 114 0.54 -19.15 17.01
CA LYS A 114 1.01 -19.47 18.37
C LYS A 114 -0.15 -19.78 19.31
N ILE A 115 -1.23 -18.99 19.26
CA ILE A 115 -2.46 -19.21 20.05
C ILE A 115 -3.21 -20.49 19.63
N ARG A 116 -2.92 -21.06 18.46
CA ARG A 116 -3.69 -22.15 17.82
C ARG A 116 -5.18 -21.83 17.63
N SER A 117 -5.49 -20.56 17.35
CA SER A 117 -6.83 -20.16 16.94
C SER A 117 -7.24 -20.87 15.64
N TYR A 118 -8.55 -21.04 15.40
CA TYR A 118 -9.04 -21.60 14.13
C TYR A 118 -8.46 -20.87 12.91
N ARG A 119 -8.42 -19.52 12.97
CA ARG A 119 -7.81 -18.69 11.93
C ARG A 119 -6.32 -19.00 11.76
N GLY A 120 -5.58 -19.14 12.85
CA GLY A 120 -4.16 -19.50 12.83
C GLY A 120 -3.89 -20.85 12.16
N ILE A 121 -4.65 -21.88 12.52
CA ILE A 121 -4.54 -23.23 11.90
C ILE A 121 -4.85 -23.15 10.40
N ARG A 122 -5.82 -22.33 9.99
CA ARG A 122 -6.15 -22.11 8.57
C ARG A 122 -5.03 -21.38 7.83
N HIS A 123 -4.41 -20.37 8.45
CA HIS A 123 -3.25 -19.67 7.90
C HIS A 123 -2.06 -20.62 7.71
N GLU A 124 -1.79 -21.48 8.70
CA GLU A 124 -0.73 -22.49 8.62
C GLU A 124 -0.96 -23.50 7.50
N ARG A 125 -2.21 -23.95 7.31
CA ARG A 125 -2.60 -24.84 6.21
C ARG A 125 -2.77 -24.13 4.86
N GLY A 126 -2.55 -22.81 4.79
CA GLY A 126 -2.76 -22.02 3.57
C GLY A 126 -4.21 -21.98 3.08
N LEU A 127 -5.20 -22.24 3.95
CA LEU A 127 -6.64 -22.30 3.64
C LEU A 127 -7.33 -20.94 3.84
N PRO A 128 -8.49 -20.68 3.21
CA PRO A 128 -9.18 -19.41 3.38
C PRO A 128 -9.77 -19.31 4.79
N VAL A 129 -9.69 -18.11 5.37
CA VAL A 129 -9.88 -17.90 6.82
C VAL A 129 -11.29 -17.44 7.18
N ARG A 130 -12.01 -16.81 6.25
CA ARG A 130 -13.35 -16.21 6.46
C ARG A 130 -14.52 -17.21 6.27
N GLY A 131 -14.31 -18.50 6.53
CA GLY A 131 -15.37 -19.52 6.39
C GLY A 131 -15.81 -19.83 4.95
N GLN A 132 -15.00 -19.48 3.95
CA GLN A 132 -15.30 -19.78 2.55
C GLN A 132 -15.37 -21.31 2.31
N ARG A 133 -16.33 -21.74 1.47
CA ARG A 133 -16.51 -23.15 1.08
C ARG A 133 -15.32 -23.66 0.25
N THR A 134 -14.51 -24.55 0.81
CA THR A 134 -13.31 -25.12 0.13
C THR A 134 -13.60 -26.37 -0.70
N ARG A 135 -14.84 -26.89 -0.69
CA ARG A 135 -15.23 -28.02 -1.54
C ARG A 135 -15.14 -27.66 -3.02
N SER A 136 -15.67 -26.50 -3.41
CA SER A 136 -15.72 -26.04 -4.80
C SER A 136 -14.75 -24.89 -5.11
N ASN A 137 -14.48 -24.00 -4.14
CA ASN A 137 -13.64 -22.82 -4.34
C ASN A 137 -12.17 -23.06 -3.94
N LYS A 138 -11.30 -22.11 -4.32
CA LYS A 138 -9.85 -22.13 -4.04
C LYS A 138 -9.15 -23.40 -4.55
N ARG A 139 -9.69 -24.00 -5.61
CA ARG A 139 -9.00 -25.00 -6.42
C ARG A 139 -8.10 -24.26 -7.41
N ARG A 140 -6.79 -24.38 -7.24
CA ARG A 140 -5.79 -23.89 -8.21
C ARG A 140 -4.96 -25.10 -8.63
N GLY A 141 -5.00 -25.40 -9.92
CA GLY A 141 -4.38 -26.55 -10.57
C GLY A 141 -4.73 -26.49 -12.07
N LEU A 142 -4.06 -27.30 -12.89
CA LEU A 142 -4.38 -27.41 -14.32
C LEU A 142 -5.85 -27.80 -14.47
N THR A 143 -6.63 -26.96 -15.16
CA THR A 143 -7.95 -27.35 -15.63
C THR A 143 -7.74 -28.33 -16.77
N VAL A 144 -8.11 -29.60 -16.58
CA VAL A 144 -8.11 -30.56 -17.68
C VAL A 144 -9.23 -30.13 -18.65
N GLY A 145 -8.88 -29.83 -19.90
CA GLY A 145 -9.85 -29.61 -20.98
C GLY A 145 -9.78 -28.24 -21.66
N VAL A 146 -10.18 -27.16 -20.98
CA VAL A 146 -10.45 -25.88 -21.66
C VAL A 146 -9.38 -24.83 -21.39
N VAL A 147 -8.52 -24.60 -22.38
CA VAL A 147 -7.60 -23.45 -22.42
C VAL A 147 -8.40 -22.21 -22.79
N ARG A 148 -8.51 -21.23 -21.88
CA ARG A 148 -9.08 -19.93 -22.24
C ARG A 148 -8.07 -19.18 -23.13
N LYS A 149 -8.54 -18.72 -24.29
CA LYS A 149 -7.75 -17.86 -25.21
C LYS A 149 -7.23 -16.66 -24.43
N GLY A 150 -5.90 -16.47 -24.43
CA GLY A 150 -5.28 -15.30 -23.81
C GLY A 150 -5.86 -14.02 -24.42
N ARG A 151 -6.17 -13.03 -23.57
CA ARG A 151 -6.49 -11.68 -24.04
C ARG A 151 -5.25 -11.15 -24.77
N ARG A 152 -5.42 -10.84 -26.06
CA ARG A 152 -4.48 -10.03 -26.83
C ARG A 152 -4.37 -8.65 -26.20
#